data_AF-A0ABC8UXQ4-F1
#
_entry.id   AF-A0ABC8UXQ4-F1
#
_cell.length_a   1.000
_cell.length_b   1.000
_cell.length_c   1.000
_cell.angle_alpha   90.00
_cell.angle_beta   90.00
_cell.angle_gamma   90.00
#
_symmetry.space_group_name_H-M   'P 1'
#
loop_
_entity.id
_entity.type
_entity.pdbx_description
1 polymer ?
#
loop_
_entity_poly.entity_id
_entity_poly.type
_entity_poly.pdbx_seq_one_letter_code
_entity_poly.pdbx_strand_id
1 'polypeptide(L)' 'MAEIPSTKRWLPLEANPDVMNQFFWGLGVPPDEAECYDVYGLDDELLEMVPKPVLAVLFLYPITLQVCGFRYLCVSSF' A
#
# COMPACT_ATOMS: atom_id res chain seq x y z
N MET A 1 -28.20 -25.76 6.81
CA MET A 1 -27.40 -24.52 6.78
C MET A 1 -26.20 -24.78 5.88
N ALA A 2 -26.08 -24.09 4.75
CA ALA A 2 -24.90 -24.22 3.90
C ALA A 2 -23.74 -23.45 4.55
N GLU A 3 -22.63 -24.13 4.83
CA GLU A 3 -21.39 -23.55 5.33
C GLU A 3 -20.86 -22.55 4.30
N ILE A 4 -20.88 -21.25 4.64
CA ILE A 4 -20.25 -20.21 3.83
C ILE A 4 -18.74 -20.45 3.97
N PRO A 5 -17.98 -20.65 2.87
CA PRO A 5 -16.54 -20.87 2.99
C PRO A 5 -15.96 -19.68 3.75
N SER A 6 -15.29 -19.98 4.87
CA SER A 6 -14.64 -18.97 5.68
C SER A 6 -13.69 -18.19 4.78
N THR A 7 -14.06 -16.95 4.47
CA THR A 7 -13.20 -16.07 3.70
C THR A 7 -11.88 -15.98 4.46
N LYS A 8 -10.77 -16.34 3.79
CA LYS A 8 -9.44 -16.26 4.40
C LYS A 8 -9.21 -14.80 4.80
N ARG A 9 -9.36 -14.50 6.08
CA ARG A 9 -9.13 -13.17 6.64
C ARG A 9 -7.64 -13.06 6.96
N TRP A 10 -6.96 -12.23 6.19
CA TRP A 10 -5.57 -11.91 6.46
C TRP A 10 -5.51 -10.78 7.48
N LEU A 11 -4.44 -10.76 8.27
CA LEU A 11 -4.21 -9.66 9.20
C LEU A 11 -3.84 -8.40 8.41
N PRO A 12 -4.29 -7.21 8.85
CA PRO A 12 -3.90 -5.97 8.21
C PRO A 12 -2.40 -5.76 8.37
N LEU A 13 -1.75 -5.32 7.29
CA LEU A 13 -0.33 -4.98 7.30
C LEU A 13 -0.15 -3.55 7.81
N GLU A 14 0.89 -3.34 8.62
CA GLU A 14 1.29 -2.01 9.07
C GLU A 14 1.98 -1.26 7.92
N ALA A 15 1.56 -0.01 7.67
CA ALA A 15 2.22 0.86 6.69
C ALA A 15 3.49 1.46 7.28
N ASN A 16 4.49 0.61 7.49
CA ASN A 16 5.80 0.93 8.01
C ASN A 16 6.86 0.31 7.07
N PRO A 17 7.86 1.09 6.60
CA PRO A 17 8.87 0.59 5.66
C PRO A 17 9.63 -0.61 6.21
N ASP A 18 9.93 -0.68 7.51
CA ASP A 18 10.65 -1.83 8.10
C ASP A 18 9.86 -3.14 7.93
N VAL A 19 8.55 -3.08 8.20
CA VAL A 19 7.65 -4.24 8.08
C VAL A 19 7.46 -4.63 6.61
N MET A 20 7.32 -3.63 5.73
CA MET A 20 7.16 -3.87 4.29
C MET A 20 8.42 -4.43 3.64
N ASN A 21 9.60 -3.91 4.00
CA ASN A 21 10.88 -4.38 3.47
C ASN A 21 11.16 -5.82 3.91
N GLN A 22 10.93 -6.15 5.18
CA GLN A 22 11.01 -7.54 5.65
C GLN A 22 10.05 -8.46 4.89
N PHE A 23 8.85 -7.99 4.60
CA PHE A 23 7.88 -8.75 3.81
C PHE A 23 8.36 -8.98 2.37
N PHE A 24 8.91 -7.96 1.70
CA PHE A 24 9.46 -8.10 0.35
C PHE A 24 10.67 -9.03 0.28
N TRP A 25 11.59 -8.92 1.25
CA TRP A 25 12.73 -9.83 1.36
C TRP A 25 12.26 -11.28 1.61
N GLY A 26 11.21 -11.47 2.42
CA GLY A 26 10.57 -12.77 2.63
C GLY A 26 9.90 -13.35 1.37
N LEU A 27 9.48 -12.49 0.43
CA LEU A 27 8.97 -12.88 -0.88
C LEU A 27 10.08 -13.16 -1.91
N GLY A 28 11.34 -12.86 -1.59
CA GLY A 28 12.50 -13.09 -2.45
C GLY A 28 12.94 -11.89 -3.28
N VAL A 29 12.39 -10.69 -3.03
CA VAL A 29 12.90 -9.44 -3.63
C VAL A 29 14.17 -9.04 -2.88
N PRO A 30 15.31 -8.84 -3.55
CA PRO A 30 16.54 -8.52 -2.85
C PRO A 30 16.63 -7.00 -2.55
N PRO A 31 17.30 -6.59 -1.46
CA PRO A 31 17.34 -5.19 -1.00
C PRO A 31 18.02 -4.23 -1.97
N ASP A 32 18.88 -4.75 -2.86
CA ASP A 32 19.54 -3.97 -3.91
C ASP A 32 18.63 -3.61 -5.08
N GLU A 33 17.47 -4.27 -5.21
CA GLU A 33 16.52 -4.02 -6.30
C GLU A 33 15.40 -3.06 -5.88
N ALA A 34 14.80 -3.28 -4.71
CA ALA A 34 13.69 -2.45 -4.24
C ALA A 34 13.58 -2.41 -2.71
N GLU A 35 13.43 -1.20 -2.18
CA GLU A 35 13.15 -0.92 -0.77
C GLU A 35 12.09 0.18 -0.68
N CYS A 36 11.24 0.07 0.34
CA CYS A 36 10.28 1.09 0.72
C CYS A 36 10.92 2.11 1.66
N TYR A 37 10.60 3.38 1.41
CA TYR A 37 10.99 4.53 2.21
C TYR A 37 9.74 5.32 2.58
N ASP A 38 9.78 5.99 3.73
CA ASP A 38 8.69 6.87 4.16
C ASP A 38 8.67 8.16 3.35
N VAL A 39 7.45 8.62 3.04
CA VAL A 39 7.20 9.91 2.42
C VAL A 39 6.66 10.84 3.49
N TYR A 40 7.47 11.79 3.94
CA TYR A 40 7.09 12.72 5.02
C TYR A 40 6.05 13.76 4.60
N GLY A 41 5.98 14.07 3.31
CA GLY A 41 5.03 15.03 2.76
C GLY A 41 5.08 15.09 1.24
N LEU A 42 4.17 15.87 0.67
CA LEU A 42 4.04 16.05 -0.78
C LEU A 42 4.67 17.38 -1.27
N ASP A 43 5.32 18.11 -0.36
CA ASP A 43 6.07 19.31 -0.69
C ASP A 43 7.39 18.94 -1.36
N ASP A 44 7.85 19.76 -2.30
CA ASP A 44 9.03 19.47 -3.12
C ASP A 44 10.28 19.19 -2.26
N GLU A 45 10.49 19.97 -1.20
CA GLU A 45 11.62 19.81 -0.26
C GLU A 45 11.59 18.46 0.47
N LEU A 46 10.40 17.94 0.78
CA LEU A 46 10.23 16.66 1.46
C LEU A 46 10.33 15.48 0.50
N LEU A 47 9.87 15.67 -0.74
CA LEU A 47 9.99 14.67 -1.81
C LEU A 47 11.44 14.50 -2.29
N GLU A 48 12.28 15.52 -2.16
CA GLU A 48 13.71 15.42 -2.46
C GLU A 48 14.47 14.47 -1.52
N MET A 49 13.94 14.19 -0.32
CA MET A 49 14.53 13.24 0.62
C MET A 49 14.33 11.78 0.20
N VAL A 50 13.39 11.50 -0.71
CA VAL A 50 13.10 10.15 -1.17
C VAL A 50 14.11 9.74 -2.25
N PRO A 51 14.74 8.55 -2.13
CA PRO A 51 15.70 8.08 -3.13
C PRO A 51 15.03 7.87 -4.49
N LYS A 52 15.75 8.25 -5.55
CA LYS A 52 15.33 8.12 -6.96
C LYS A 52 16.18 7.01 -7.62
N PRO A 53 15.61 6.15 -8.49
CA PRO A 53 14.27 6.23 -9.09
C PRO A 53 13.14 5.64 -8.22
N VAL A 54 11.93 6.23 -8.32
CA VAL A 54 10.74 5.73 -7.61
C VAL A 54 9.96 4.79 -8.53
N LEU A 55 9.74 3.55 -8.10
CA LEU A 55 9.02 2.52 -8.88
C LEU A 55 7.51 2.56 -8.65
N ALA A 56 7.09 2.72 -7.40
CA ALA A 56 5.69 2.72 -7.00
C ALA A 56 5.48 3.57 -5.73
N VAL A 57 4.27 4.05 -5.53
CA VAL A 57 3.85 4.77 -4.31
C VAL A 57 2.67 4.03 -3.69
N LEU A 58 2.80 3.68 -2.41
CA LEU A 58 1.71 3.09 -1.63
C LEU A 58 1.10 4.15 -0.72
N PHE A 59 -0.21 4.37 -0.86
CA PHE A 59 -0.93 5.35 -0.06
C PHE A 59 -1.98 4.66 0.82
N LEU A 60 -1.77 4.72 2.14
CA LEU A 60 -2.76 4.25 3.10
C LEU A 60 -3.77 5.37 3.38
N TYR A 61 -5.04 5.09 3.12
CA TYR A 61 -6.11 6.07 3.28
C TYR A 61 -7.35 5.43 3.94
N PRO A 62 -8.05 6.12 4.86
CA PRO A 62 -9.25 5.60 5.50
C PRO A 62 -10.40 5.44 4.51
N ILE A 63 -10.85 4.20 4.30
CA ILE A 63 -12.03 3.93 3.46
C ILE A 63 -13.29 4.24 4.27
N THR A 64 -13.87 5.42 4.03
CA THR A 64 -15.16 5.83 4.60
C THR A 64 -16.31 5.56 3.63
N LEU A 65 -17.56 5.57 4.12
CA LEU A 65 -18.75 5.38 3.28
C LEU A 65 -18.85 6.41 2.13
N GLN A 66 -18.36 7.63 2.34
CA GLN A 66 -18.34 8.69 1.32
C GLN A 66 -17.35 8.36 0.19
N VAL A 67 -16.17 7.85 0.55
CA VAL A 67 -15.12 7.48 -0.40
C VAL A 67 -15.48 6.19 -1.13
N CYS A 68 -16.15 5.27 -0.43
CA CYS A 68 -16.72 4.04 -1.00
C CYS A 68 -17.66 4.38 -2.18
N GLY A 69 -18.63 5.29 -1.97
CA GLY A 69 -19.56 5.71 -3.04
C GLY A 69 -18.87 6.28 -4.28
N PHE A 70 -17.78 7.04 -4.10
CA PHE A 70 -17.03 7.66 -5.21
C PHE A 70 -16.17 6.64 -5.98
N ARG A 71 -15.56 5.68 -5.28
CA ARG A 71 -14.68 4.67 -5.88
C ARG A 71 -15.46 3.62 -6.67
N TYR A 72 -16.66 3.23 -6.21
CA TYR A 72 -17.52 2.32 -6.98
C TYR A 72 -18.11 2.99 -8.22
N LEU A 73 -18.44 4.29 -8.18
CA LEU A 73 -18.93 5.01 -9.38
C LEU A 73 -17.86 5.13 -10.48
N CYS A 74 -16.58 5.31 -10.10
CA CYS A 74 -15.47 5.41 -11.05
C CYS A 74 -15.11 4.06 -11.69
N VAL A 75 -15.20 2.95 -10.93
CA VAL A 75 -14.90 1.59 -11.46
C VAL A 75 -16.06 1.02 -12.29
N SER A 76 -17.28 1.53 -12.12
CA SER A 76 -18.43 1.13 -12.95
C SER A 76 -18.63 2.00 -14.20
N SER A 77 -17.72 2.95 -14.47
CA SER A 77 -17.69 3.76 -15.70
C SER A 77 -16.51 3.44 -16.64
N PHE A 78 -15.86 2.28 -16.47
CA PHE A 78 -14.96 1.71 -17.48
C PHE A 78 -15.55 0.41 -18.05
#